data_AF-A0A532TCZ5-F1
#
_entry.id   AF-A0A532TCZ5-F1
#
_cell.length_a   1.000
_cell.length_b   1.000
_cell.length_c   1.000
_cell.angle_alpha   90.00
_cell.angle_beta   90.00
_cell.angle_gamma   90.00
#
_symmetry.space_group_name_H-M   'P 1'
#
loop_
_entity.id
_entity.type
_entity.pdbx_description
1 polymer ?
#
loop_
_entity_poly.entity_id
_entity_poly.type
_entity_poly.pdbx_seq_one_letter_code
_entity_poly.pdbx_strand_id
1 'polypeptide(L)'
;MTESAQIKERSNILRTIFLNLLILVFITISYVYISEPFGSISTIFINNQEFSIQFGITLLIITFFSVLAGPIQGLIAGFLGEILYQLAFYDTLNLGWCFIVAILGFLSGVYKYHPLKYHNRINVYYTFIALLIVSFIISGLIISIQFLFYRGQNTAEIIIINYGFKFFLQALISIIFLIPLLLLVYDKVLAKEEKHLYNMILTHHPLSASDHTFYLQFGRTKIYFCTRCSGVILGGLSAMFATYLTAKIFQVEFSAEIALLMCIILPIPGLIDWGTQRLLLRKSTTESRLFTGFIIGLALYFMSYTYKYYFYTLLLLTFYLTIFGLLVFFGSRREIRLWREENENFPPEIE
;
A
#
# COMPACT_ATOMS: atom_id res chain seq x y z
N MET A 1 13.43 -22.00 -25.40
CA MET A 1 12.91 -20.63 -25.15
C MET A 1 14.02 -19.66 -25.44
N THR A 2 13.76 -18.64 -26.27
CA THR A 2 14.74 -17.58 -26.53
C THR A 2 15.02 -16.80 -25.23
N GLU A 3 16.24 -16.31 -25.07
CA GLU A 3 16.66 -15.49 -23.92
C GLU A 3 15.71 -14.29 -23.68
N SER A 4 15.13 -13.74 -24.76
CA SER A 4 14.10 -12.70 -24.72
C SER A 4 12.80 -13.11 -24.02
N ALA A 5 12.39 -14.38 -24.10
CA ALA A 5 11.19 -14.87 -23.43
C ALA A 5 11.42 -15.03 -21.92
N GLN A 6 12.60 -15.51 -21.53
CA GLN A 6 12.98 -15.66 -20.11
C GLN A 6 13.13 -14.30 -19.40
N ILE A 7 13.67 -13.29 -20.09
CA ILE A 7 13.77 -11.92 -19.56
C ILE A 7 12.38 -11.29 -19.36
N LYS A 8 11.47 -11.49 -20.33
CA LYS A 8 10.08 -11.00 -20.22
C LYS A 8 9.34 -11.65 -19.05
N GLU A 9 9.55 -12.93 -18.80
CA GLU A 9 8.94 -13.67 -17.69
C GLU A 9 9.47 -13.21 -16.33
N ARG A 10 10.79 -13.04 -16.16
CA ARG A 10 11.38 -12.54 -14.89
C ARG A 10 10.90 -11.14 -14.52
N SER A 11 10.79 -10.22 -15.49
CA SER A 11 10.27 -8.85 -15.24
C SER A 11 8.84 -8.84 -14.69
N ASN A 12 8.07 -9.89 -14.97
CA ASN A 12 6.70 -9.99 -14.49
C ASN A 12 6.63 -10.41 -13.01
N ILE A 13 7.60 -11.19 -12.53
CA ILE A 13 7.62 -11.71 -11.16
C ILE A 13 7.88 -10.59 -10.15
N LEU A 14 8.95 -9.79 -10.34
CA LEU A 14 9.27 -8.69 -9.43
C LEU A 14 8.16 -7.65 -9.36
N ARG A 15 7.57 -7.32 -10.52
CA ARG A 15 6.40 -6.45 -10.60
C ARG A 15 5.22 -7.01 -9.80
N THR A 16 4.95 -8.30 -9.91
CA THR A 16 3.87 -8.97 -9.19
C THR A 16 4.10 -8.95 -7.67
N ILE A 17 5.33 -9.27 -7.23
CA ILE A 17 5.70 -9.24 -5.81
C ILE A 17 5.57 -7.83 -5.27
N PHE A 18 6.14 -6.84 -5.96
CA PHE A 18 6.10 -5.45 -5.53
C PHE A 18 4.67 -4.92 -5.42
N LEU A 19 3.84 -5.17 -6.45
CA LEU A 19 2.45 -4.70 -6.44
C LEU A 19 1.65 -5.33 -5.28
N ASN A 20 1.86 -6.62 -5.01
CA ASN A 20 1.22 -7.28 -3.88
C ASN A 20 1.69 -6.70 -2.54
N LEU A 21 2.99 -6.42 -2.39
CA LEU A 21 3.53 -5.77 -1.20
C LEU A 21 2.95 -4.36 -1.01
N LEU A 22 2.86 -3.59 -2.10
CA LEU A 22 2.27 -2.26 -2.07
C LEU A 22 0.80 -2.29 -1.63
N ILE A 23 0.01 -3.20 -2.20
CA ILE A 23 -1.39 -3.39 -1.79
C ILE A 23 -1.47 -3.76 -0.31
N LEU A 24 -0.62 -4.68 0.15
CA LEU A 24 -0.56 -5.09 1.55
C LEU A 24 -0.27 -3.91 2.48
N VAL A 25 0.79 -3.14 2.20
CA VAL A 25 1.18 -1.96 2.98
C VAL A 25 0.06 -0.94 2.99
N PHE A 26 -0.56 -0.66 1.84
CA PHE A 26 -1.67 0.28 1.73
C PHE A 26 -2.87 -0.12 2.61
N ILE A 27 -3.28 -1.39 2.57
CA ILE A 27 -4.42 -1.87 3.37
C ILE A 27 -4.08 -1.81 4.87
N THR A 28 -2.88 -2.24 5.27
CA THR A 28 -2.43 -2.20 6.67
C THR A 28 -2.37 -0.77 7.22
N ILE A 29 -1.80 0.18 6.46
CA ILE A 29 -1.75 1.60 6.84
C ILE A 29 -3.17 2.15 6.98
N SER A 30 -4.03 1.87 6.00
CA SER A 30 -5.43 2.32 6.02
C SER A 30 -6.18 1.76 7.25
N TYR A 31 -5.95 0.48 7.58
CA TYR A 31 -6.54 -0.14 8.75
C TYR A 31 -6.17 0.59 10.03
N VAL A 32 -4.88 0.81 10.28
CA VAL A 32 -4.38 1.44 11.51
C VAL A 32 -4.89 2.87 11.64
N TYR A 33 -4.74 3.70 10.60
CA TYR A 33 -5.13 5.11 10.67
C TYR A 33 -6.64 5.32 10.77
N ILE A 34 -7.46 4.43 10.21
CA ILE A 34 -8.92 4.50 10.36
C ILE A 34 -9.34 3.97 11.73
N SER A 35 -8.62 2.98 12.27
CA SER A 35 -8.89 2.45 13.60
C SER A 35 -8.61 3.47 14.71
N GLU A 36 -7.69 4.41 14.53
CA GLU A 36 -7.37 5.41 15.55
C GLU A 36 -8.59 6.28 15.95
N PRO A 37 -9.31 6.96 15.03
CA PRO A 37 -10.50 7.74 15.39
C PRO A 37 -11.78 6.90 15.59
N PHE A 38 -11.89 5.72 14.98
CA PHE A 38 -13.13 4.93 14.97
C PHE A 38 -13.09 3.64 15.80
N GLY A 39 -11.95 3.32 16.40
CA GLY A 39 -11.68 2.02 17.01
C GLY A 39 -11.34 0.94 15.96
N SER A 40 -10.53 -0.03 16.37
CA SER A 40 -10.38 -1.25 15.59
C SER A 40 -11.59 -2.17 15.74
N ILE A 41 -11.65 -3.24 14.96
CA ILE A 41 -12.74 -4.22 15.05
C ILE A 41 -12.82 -4.81 16.47
N SER A 42 -11.69 -5.04 17.12
CA SER A 42 -11.65 -5.61 18.48
C SER A 42 -12.03 -4.63 19.58
N THR A 43 -11.89 -3.31 19.35
CA THR A 43 -12.11 -2.28 20.39
C THR A 43 -13.52 -2.39 20.98
N ILE A 44 -14.51 -2.66 20.13
CA ILE A 44 -15.93 -2.76 20.49
C ILE A 44 -16.22 -3.94 21.44
N PHE A 45 -15.35 -4.95 21.45
CA PHE A 45 -15.55 -6.19 22.20
C PHE A 45 -14.61 -6.31 23.40
N ILE A 46 -13.46 -5.64 23.36
CA ILE A 46 -12.51 -5.62 24.48
C ILE A 46 -12.93 -4.57 25.51
N ASN A 47 -13.29 -3.36 25.07
CA ASN A 47 -13.55 -2.23 25.99
C ASN A 47 -15.02 -2.06 26.38
N ASN A 48 -15.96 -2.48 25.52
CA ASN A 48 -17.39 -2.25 25.71
C ASN A 48 -18.15 -3.57 25.85
N GLN A 49 -18.32 -4.03 27.09
CA GLN A 49 -19.13 -5.23 27.38
C GLN A 49 -20.63 -4.99 27.20
N GLU A 50 -21.07 -3.74 27.18
CA GLU A 50 -22.46 -3.39 26.90
C GLU A 50 -22.81 -3.60 25.41
N PHE A 51 -24.07 -4.00 25.18
CA PHE A 51 -24.61 -4.17 23.84
C PHE A 51 -24.86 -2.80 23.19
N SER A 52 -23.86 -2.31 22.46
CA SER A 52 -23.97 -1.10 21.64
C SER A 52 -23.62 -1.39 20.19
N ILE A 53 -24.55 -1.07 19.28
CA ILE A 53 -24.33 -1.22 17.85
C ILE A 53 -23.66 0.06 17.35
N GLN A 54 -22.45 -0.07 16.81
CA GLN A 54 -21.71 1.04 16.22
C GLN A 54 -21.42 0.75 14.75
N PHE A 55 -21.41 1.79 13.93
CA PHE A 55 -21.01 1.66 12.54
C PHE A 55 -19.51 1.40 12.44
N GLY A 56 -19.13 0.21 11.97
CA GLY A 56 -17.73 -0.21 11.88
C GLY A 56 -17.07 0.29 10.61
N ILE A 57 -16.52 1.51 10.61
CA ILE A 57 -15.77 2.04 9.45
C ILE A 57 -14.54 1.17 9.15
N THR A 58 -13.79 0.79 10.18
CA THR A 58 -12.64 -0.12 10.06
C THR A 58 -13.06 -1.45 9.43
N LEU A 59 -14.20 -2.00 9.87
CA LEU A 59 -14.79 -3.23 9.33
C LEU A 59 -15.16 -3.07 7.85
N LEU A 60 -15.80 -1.96 7.49
CA LEU A 60 -16.14 -1.64 6.10
C LEU A 60 -14.89 -1.59 5.21
N ILE A 61 -13.86 -0.88 5.64
CA ILE A 61 -12.66 -0.63 4.82
C ILE A 61 -11.85 -1.90 4.61
N ILE A 62 -11.61 -2.70 5.66
CA ILE A 62 -10.83 -3.94 5.51
C ILE A 62 -11.56 -4.94 4.62
N THR A 63 -12.88 -5.08 4.76
CA THR A 63 -13.66 -5.99 3.93
C THR A 63 -13.70 -5.50 2.48
N PHE A 64 -13.91 -4.20 2.25
CA PHE A 64 -13.91 -3.63 0.89
C PHE A 64 -12.58 -3.85 0.18
N PHE A 65 -11.45 -3.51 0.82
CA PHE A 65 -10.14 -3.73 0.23
C PHE A 65 -9.78 -5.21 0.08
N SER A 66 -10.23 -6.08 0.98
CA SER A 66 -10.03 -7.53 0.83
C SER A 66 -10.75 -8.08 -0.39
N VAL A 67 -11.99 -7.64 -0.66
CA VAL A 67 -12.73 -8.02 -1.88
C VAL A 67 -12.01 -7.53 -3.15
N LEU A 68 -11.40 -6.34 -3.12
CA LEU A 68 -10.65 -5.81 -4.26
C LEU A 68 -9.30 -6.53 -4.47
N ALA A 69 -8.54 -6.74 -3.40
CA ALA A 69 -7.18 -7.26 -3.46
C ALA A 69 -7.13 -8.79 -3.62
N GLY A 70 -8.01 -9.50 -2.90
CA GLY A 70 -8.06 -10.96 -2.83
C GLY A 70 -7.79 -11.50 -1.42
N PRO A 71 -7.90 -12.83 -1.25
CA PRO A 71 -7.95 -13.46 0.07
C PRO A 71 -6.61 -13.42 0.80
N ILE A 72 -5.49 -13.58 0.09
CA ILE A 72 -4.14 -13.60 0.71
C ILE A 72 -3.80 -12.21 1.26
N GLN A 73 -4.05 -11.16 0.48
CA GLN A 73 -3.81 -9.78 0.88
C GLN A 73 -4.73 -9.41 2.05
N GLY A 74 -6.01 -9.79 2.00
CA GLY A 74 -6.95 -9.58 3.10
C GLY A 74 -6.53 -10.29 4.40
N LEU A 75 -6.07 -11.55 4.31
CA LEU A 75 -5.55 -12.31 5.45
C LEU A 75 -4.38 -11.59 6.13
N ILE A 76 -3.32 -11.31 5.35
CA ILE A 76 -2.08 -10.77 5.90
C ILE A 76 -2.30 -9.33 6.38
N ALA A 77 -3.02 -8.49 5.63
CA ALA A 77 -3.28 -7.11 6.03
C ALA A 77 -4.23 -7.02 7.23
N GLY A 78 -5.23 -7.91 7.31
CA GLY A 78 -6.10 -8.00 8.48
C GLY A 78 -5.32 -8.38 9.74
N PHE A 79 -4.43 -9.37 9.66
CA PHE A 79 -3.56 -9.74 10.78
C PHE A 79 -2.61 -8.61 11.18
N LEU A 80 -1.86 -8.07 10.21
CA LEU A 80 -0.86 -7.02 10.45
C LEU A 80 -1.49 -5.71 10.92
N GLY A 81 -2.63 -5.31 10.34
CA GLY A 81 -3.35 -4.12 10.77
C GLY A 81 -3.80 -4.22 12.22
N GLU A 82 -4.43 -5.34 12.59
CA GLU A 82 -4.93 -5.54 13.94
C GLU A 82 -3.79 -5.67 14.97
N ILE A 83 -2.74 -6.47 14.68
CA ILE A 83 -1.63 -6.62 15.62
C ILE A 83 -0.88 -5.29 15.85
N LEU A 84 -0.63 -4.51 14.80
CA LEU A 84 0.05 -3.22 14.92
C LEU A 84 -0.80 -2.20 15.67
N TYR A 85 -2.13 -2.21 15.44
CA TYR A 85 -3.04 -1.36 16.20
C TYR A 85 -3.06 -1.74 17.69
N GLN A 86 -3.20 -3.03 18.02
CA GLN A 86 -3.20 -3.45 19.42
C GLN A 86 -1.87 -3.13 20.12
N LEU A 87 -0.73 -3.35 19.47
CA LEU A 87 0.57 -2.98 20.03
C LEU A 87 0.70 -1.47 20.28
N ALA A 88 0.05 -0.64 19.46
CA ALA A 88 0.16 0.81 19.54
C ALA A 88 -0.84 1.45 20.54
N PHE A 89 -1.99 0.81 20.78
CA PHE A 89 -3.11 1.43 21.50
C PHE A 89 -3.66 0.63 22.67
N TYR A 90 -3.32 -0.66 22.82
CA TYR A 90 -3.77 -1.49 23.93
C TYR A 90 -2.64 -1.86 24.87
N ASP A 91 -2.98 -2.08 26.14
CA ASP A 91 -2.04 -2.59 27.15
C ASP A 91 -1.81 -4.10 27.02
N THR A 92 -2.75 -4.82 26.40
CA THR A 92 -2.70 -6.28 26.27
C THR A 92 -2.95 -6.74 24.84
N LEU A 93 -2.11 -7.69 24.40
CA LEU A 93 -2.21 -8.26 23.07
C LEU A 93 -3.20 -9.43 23.04
N ASN A 94 -4.29 -9.26 22.29
CA ASN A 94 -5.36 -10.24 22.13
C ASN A 94 -5.24 -10.93 20.76
N LEU A 95 -4.36 -11.94 20.68
CA LEU A 95 -4.07 -12.67 19.43
C LEU A 95 -5.30 -13.30 18.78
N GLY A 96 -6.29 -13.72 19.57
CA GLY A 96 -7.55 -14.25 19.05
C GLY A 96 -8.25 -13.26 18.09
N TRP A 97 -8.25 -11.97 18.44
CA TRP A 97 -8.80 -10.92 17.58
C TRP A 97 -7.97 -10.68 16.32
N CYS A 98 -6.63 -10.76 16.41
CA CYS A 98 -5.77 -10.68 15.22
C CYS A 98 -6.11 -11.78 14.20
N PHE A 99 -6.35 -13.01 14.67
CA PHE A 99 -6.77 -14.12 13.79
C PHE A 99 -8.20 -13.95 13.27
N ILE A 100 -9.13 -13.46 14.08
CA ILE A 100 -10.51 -13.19 13.63
C ILE A 100 -10.50 -12.18 12.48
N VAL A 101 -9.76 -11.07 12.61
CA VAL A 101 -9.66 -10.03 11.57
C VAL A 101 -8.95 -10.58 10.33
N ALA A 102 -7.91 -11.40 10.50
CA ALA A 102 -7.25 -12.08 9.39
C ALA A 102 -8.21 -13.01 8.61
N ILE A 103 -8.96 -13.86 9.31
CA ILE A 103 -9.91 -14.80 8.70
C ILE A 103 -11.05 -14.04 8.03
N LEU A 104 -11.54 -12.96 8.63
CA LEU A 104 -12.50 -12.06 8.00
C LEU A 104 -11.98 -11.51 6.66
N GLY A 105 -10.75 -10.97 6.65
CA GLY A 105 -10.12 -10.47 5.43
C GLY A 105 -9.95 -11.57 4.36
N PHE A 106 -9.52 -12.75 4.77
CA PHE A 106 -9.42 -13.92 3.90
C PHE A 106 -10.76 -14.29 3.25
N LEU A 107 -11.78 -14.56 4.08
CA LEU A 107 -13.10 -15.02 3.63
C LEU A 107 -13.78 -13.97 2.74
N SER A 108 -13.66 -12.68 3.09
CA SER A 108 -14.18 -11.59 2.28
C SER A 108 -13.47 -11.51 0.92
N GLY A 109 -12.16 -11.73 0.89
CA GLY A 109 -11.37 -11.72 -0.34
C GLY A 109 -11.60 -12.91 -1.27
N VAL A 110 -12.19 -14.02 -0.79
CA VAL A 110 -12.53 -15.19 -1.64
C VAL A 110 -13.48 -14.77 -2.76
N TYR A 111 -14.45 -13.88 -2.49
CA TYR A 111 -15.36 -13.36 -3.50
C TYR A 111 -14.76 -12.19 -4.31
N LYS A 112 -13.51 -12.35 -4.74
CA LYS A 112 -12.70 -11.31 -5.38
C LYS A 112 -13.45 -10.56 -6.48
N TYR A 113 -13.27 -9.24 -6.49
CA TYR A 113 -13.78 -8.37 -7.54
C TYR A 113 -13.11 -8.66 -8.88
N HIS A 114 -13.91 -8.68 -9.95
CA HIS A 114 -13.45 -8.69 -11.32
C HIS A 114 -14.16 -7.57 -12.09
N PRO A 115 -13.48 -6.89 -13.05
CA PRO A 115 -14.09 -5.82 -13.82
C PRO A 115 -15.34 -6.29 -14.58
N LEU A 116 -16.38 -5.45 -14.64
CA LEU A 116 -17.68 -5.73 -15.26
C LEU A 116 -18.54 -6.79 -14.54
N LYS A 117 -18.06 -7.34 -13.42
CA LYS A 117 -18.80 -8.36 -12.65
C LYS A 117 -20.15 -7.82 -12.18
N TYR A 118 -20.25 -6.54 -11.83
CA TYR A 118 -21.47 -5.97 -11.22
C TYR A 118 -22.41 -5.33 -12.23
N HIS A 119 -22.13 -5.45 -13.54
CA HIS A 119 -23.07 -5.07 -14.58
C HIS A 119 -24.35 -5.92 -14.55
N ASN A 120 -24.20 -7.20 -14.20
CA ASN A 120 -25.33 -8.07 -13.90
C ASN A 120 -25.74 -7.89 -12.42
N ARG A 121 -26.96 -7.39 -12.19
CA ARG A 121 -27.50 -7.12 -10.85
C ARG A 121 -27.53 -8.37 -9.97
N ILE A 122 -27.59 -9.58 -10.54
CA ILE A 122 -27.56 -10.82 -9.75
C ILE A 122 -26.23 -10.99 -8.98
N ASN A 123 -25.11 -10.47 -9.50
CA ASN A 123 -23.81 -10.57 -8.85
C ASN A 123 -23.70 -9.66 -7.62
N VAL A 124 -24.46 -8.55 -7.57
CA VAL A 124 -24.63 -7.74 -6.36
C VAL A 124 -25.30 -8.57 -5.27
N TYR A 125 -26.36 -9.30 -5.62
CA TYR A 125 -27.07 -10.19 -4.71
C TYR A 125 -26.17 -11.34 -4.21
N TYR A 126 -25.39 -11.97 -5.09
CA TYR A 126 -24.43 -13.00 -4.65
C TYR A 126 -23.36 -12.47 -3.70
N THR A 127 -22.93 -11.23 -3.89
CA THR A 127 -21.99 -10.58 -2.95
C THR A 127 -22.63 -10.35 -1.59
N PHE A 128 -23.88 -9.90 -1.58
CA PHE A 128 -24.67 -9.76 -0.35
C PHE A 128 -24.78 -11.09 0.39
N ILE A 129 -25.17 -12.17 -0.31
CA ILE A 129 -25.30 -13.52 0.28
C ILE A 129 -23.94 -14.05 0.77
N ALA A 130 -22.86 -13.83 0.01
CA ALA A 130 -21.52 -14.23 0.43
C ALA A 130 -21.10 -13.51 1.73
N LEU A 131 -21.29 -12.19 1.81
CA LEU A 131 -20.94 -11.42 3.02
C LEU A 131 -21.84 -11.78 4.22
N LEU A 132 -23.10 -12.14 3.99
CA LEU A 132 -23.99 -12.67 5.02
C LEU A 132 -23.44 -13.98 5.61
N ILE A 133 -23.07 -14.93 4.75
CA ILE A 133 -22.45 -16.20 5.18
C ILE A 133 -21.15 -15.95 5.94
N VAL A 134 -20.27 -15.09 5.42
CA VAL A 134 -19.01 -14.71 6.10
C VAL A 134 -19.29 -14.13 7.49
N SER A 135 -20.30 -13.28 7.62
CA SER A 135 -20.66 -12.67 8.91
C SER A 135 -21.15 -13.70 9.93
N PHE A 136 -21.92 -14.71 9.50
CA PHE A 136 -22.30 -15.83 10.36
C PHE A 136 -21.09 -16.67 10.80
N ILE A 137 -20.17 -16.99 9.87
CA ILE A 137 -18.96 -17.76 10.19
C ILE A 137 -18.10 -17.01 11.22
N ILE A 138 -17.88 -15.71 11.02
CA ILE A 138 -17.07 -14.90 11.93
C ILE A 138 -17.76 -14.75 13.29
N SER A 139 -19.08 -14.55 13.33
CA SER A 139 -19.85 -14.54 14.58
C SER A 139 -19.70 -15.87 15.36
N GLY A 140 -19.83 -17.02 14.69
CA GLY A 140 -19.60 -18.33 15.30
C GLY A 140 -18.16 -18.54 15.78
N LEU A 141 -17.17 -18.02 15.04
CA LEU A 141 -15.76 -18.05 15.42
C LEU A 141 -15.50 -17.21 16.68
N ILE A 142 -16.07 -16.01 16.74
CA ILE A 142 -16.00 -15.13 17.92
C ILE A 142 -16.60 -15.86 19.12
N ILE A 143 -17.82 -16.41 19.01
CA ILE A 143 -18.47 -17.16 20.08
C ILE A 143 -17.57 -18.32 20.56
N SER A 144 -17.01 -19.08 19.61
CA SER A 144 -16.17 -20.24 19.91
C SER A 144 -14.88 -19.85 20.65
N ILE A 145 -14.20 -18.79 20.20
CA ILE A 145 -12.99 -18.26 20.86
C ILE A 145 -13.33 -17.74 22.26
N GLN A 146 -14.45 -17.03 22.41
CA GLN A 146 -14.89 -16.52 23.72
C GLN A 146 -15.22 -17.66 24.68
N PHE A 147 -15.90 -18.72 24.24
CA PHE A 147 -16.12 -19.91 25.06
C PHE A 147 -14.83 -20.64 25.41
N LEU A 148 -13.84 -20.70 24.51
CA LEU A 148 -12.60 -21.43 24.75
C LEU A 148 -11.73 -20.73 25.80
N PHE A 149 -11.61 -19.41 25.73
CA PHE A 149 -10.69 -18.64 26.58
C PHE A 149 -11.35 -17.98 27.80
N TYR A 150 -12.67 -17.77 27.79
CA TYR A 150 -13.37 -16.95 28.81
C TYR A 150 -14.57 -17.64 29.47
N ARG A 151 -14.70 -18.98 29.36
CA ARG A 151 -15.82 -19.77 29.93
C ARG A 151 -16.12 -19.50 31.40
N GLY A 152 -15.11 -19.14 32.19
CA GLY A 152 -15.25 -18.89 33.63
C GLY A 152 -15.63 -17.46 34.00
N GLN A 153 -15.58 -16.52 33.06
CA GLN A 153 -15.79 -15.09 33.33
C GLN A 153 -17.17 -14.61 32.88
N ASN A 154 -17.70 -15.16 31.79
CA ASN A 154 -18.95 -14.73 31.18
C ASN A 154 -19.95 -15.88 31.07
N THR A 155 -21.24 -15.58 31.24
CA THR A 155 -22.30 -16.56 30.96
C THR A 155 -22.42 -16.82 29.46
N ALA A 156 -22.95 -17.99 29.08
CA ALA A 156 -23.18 -18.35 27.68
C ALA A 156 -24.05 -17.31 26.95
N GLU A 157 -25.05 -16.77 27.64
CA GLU A 157 -25.93 -15.72 27.12
C GLU A 157 -25.14 -14.44 26.77
N ILE A 158 -24.27 -13.97 27.66
CA ILE A 158 -23.41 -12.80 27.41
C ILE A 158 -22.51 -13.05 26.20
N ILE A 159 -21.90 -14.23 26.09
CA ILE A 159 -21.03 -14.57 24.95
C ILE A 159 -21.82 -14.54 23.62
N ILE A 160 -22.99 -15.17 23.60
CA ILE A 160 -23.80 -15.27 22.38
C ILE A 160 -24.34 -13.88 21.99
N ILE A 161 -24.88 -13.11 22.93
CA ILE A 161 -25.53 -11.83 22.64
C ILE A 161 -24.49 -10.71 22.44
N ASN A 162 -23.60 -10.50 23.40
CA ASN A 162 -22.71 -9.31 23.42
C ASN A 162 -21.50 -9.45 22.50
N TYR A 163 -21.12 -10.66 22.10
CA TYR A 163 -20.02 -10.87 21.16
C TYR A 163 -20.54 -11.34 19.81
N GLY A 164 -21.22 -12.49 19.75
CA GLY A 164 -21.67 -13.08 18.50
C GLY A 164 -22.71 -12.25 17.76
N PHE A 165 -23.87 -12.05 18.39
CA PHE A 165 -25.00 -11.35 17.77
C PHE A 165 -24.71 -9.87 17.56
N LYS A 166 -24.03 -9.21 18.51
CA LYS A 166 -23.53 -7.83 18.37
C LYS A 166 -22.66 -7.68 17.11
N PHE A 167 -21.67 -8.55 16.91
CA PHE A 167 -20.84 -8.53 15.69
C PHE A 167 -21.68 -8.71 14.43
N PHE A 168 -22.61 -9.67 14.42
CA PHE A 168 -23.46 -9.93 13.26
C PHE A 168 -24.28 -8.70 12.87
N LEU A 169 -24.92 -8.02 13.82
CA LEU A 169 -25.69 -6.80 13.55
C LEU A 169 -24.80 -5.65 13.09
N GLN A 170 -23.61 -5.50 13.67
CA GLN A 170 -22.64 -4.54 13.19
C GLN A 170 -22.19 -4.84 11.76
N ALA A 171 -21.96 -6.10 11.41
CA ALA A 171 -21.63 -6.52 10.05
C ALA A 171 -22.78 -6.25 9.08
N LEU A 172 -24.03 -6.43 9.51
CA LEU A 172 -25.21 -6.13 8.72
C LEU A 172 -25.22 -4.66 8.25
N ILE A 173 -25.03 -3.72 9.18
CA ILE A 173 -25.02 -2.29 8.87
C ILE A 173 -23.74 -1.85 8.15
N SER A 174 -22.59 -2.44 8.47
CA SER A 174 -21.28 -1.94 8.03
C SER A 174 -20.84 -2.55 6.71
N ILE A 175 -21.07 -3.85 6.48
CA ILE A 175 -20.50 -4.56 5.32
C ILE A 175 -21.57 -5.17 4.42
N ILE A 176 -22.59 -5.84 4.97
CA ILE A 176 -23.50 -6.68 4.17
C ILE A 176 -24.26 -5.83 3.14
N PHE A 177 -24.77 -4.66 3.52
CA PHE A 177 -25.47 -3.77 2.59
C PHE A 177 -24.54 -2.81 1.83
N LEU A 178 -23.54 -2.24 2.52
CA LEU A 178 -22.74 -1.16 1.95
C LEU A 178 -21.72 -1.64 0.92
N ILE A 179 -21.08 -2.80 1.12
CA ILE A 179 -20.03 -3.25 0.21
C ILE A 179 -20.56 -3.60 -1.18
N PRO A 180 -21.67 -4.34 -1.34
CA PRO A 180 -22.24 -4.58 -2.66
C PRO A 180 -22.60 -3.27 -3.39
N LEU A 181 -23.09 -2.25 -2.66
CA LEU A 181 -23.38 -0.93 -3.21
C LEU A 181 -22.09 -0.20 -3.64
N LEU A 182 -21.06 -0.20 -2.80
CA LEU A 182 -19.77 0.41 -3.12
C LEU A 182 -19.11 -0.27 -4.32
N LEU A 183 -19.18 -1.60 -4.42
CA LEU A 183 -18.65 -2.35 -5.55
C LEU A 183 -19.43 -2.08 -6.85
N LEU A 184 -20.75 -1.89 -6.77
CA LEU A 184 -21.55 -1.45 -7.91
C LEU A 184 -21.11 -0.05 -8.39
N VAL A 185 -20.93 0.90 -7.47
CA VAL A 185 -20.44 2.24 -7.79
C VAL A 185 -19.04 2.19 -8.36
N TYR A 186 -18.13 1.43 -7.74
CA TYR A 186 -16.76 1.23 -8.18
C TYR A 186 -16.69 0.66 -9.61
N ASP A 187 -17.46 -0.41 -9.89
CA ASP A 187 -17.53 -1.04 -11.21
C ASP A 187 -18.08 -0.06 -12.26
N LYS A 188 -19.15 0.69 -11.92
CA LYS A 188 -19.75 1.68 -12.82
C LYS A 188 -18.79 2.82 -13.16
N VAL A 189 -18.00 3.30 -12.20
CA VAL A 189 -17.08 4.42 -12.40
C VAL A 189 -15.82 3.98 -13.14
N LEU A 190 -15.24 2.83 -12.78
CA LEU A 190 -13.87 2.46 -13.18
C LEU A 190 -13.79 1.30 -14.18
N ALA A 191 -14.88 0.54 -14.38
CA ALA A 191 -14.91 -0.61 -15.28
C ALA A 191 -15.82 -0.44 -16.50
N LYS A 192 -16.58 0.66 -16.63
CA LYS A 192 -17.48 0.86 -17.79
C LYS A 192 -16.73 0.76 -19.14
N GLU A 193 -15.60 1.42 -19.24
CA GLU A 193 -14.78 1.50 -20.45
C GLU A 193 -13.31 1.30 -20.09
N GLU A 194 -12.51 0.77 -21.02
CA GLU A 194 -11.07 0.75 -20.85
C GLU A 194 -10.51 2.16 -21.04
N LYS A 195 -9.89 2.70 -19.99
CA LYS A 195 -9.36 4.05 -19.98
C LYS A 195 -7.88 4.02 -19.61
N HIS A 196 -7.07 4.76 -20.34
CA HIS A 196 -5.66 4.97 -20.04
C HIS A 196 -5.48 6.42 -19.57
N LEU A 197 -5.45 6.62 -18.26
CA LEU A 197 -5.25 7.93 -17.67
C LEU A 197 -3.76 8.22 -17.57
N TYR A 198 -3.24 8.85 -18.62
CA TYR A 198 -1.87 9.36 -18.66
C TYR A 198 -1.90 10.87 -18.40
N ASN A 199 -1.60 11.27 -17.17
CA ASN A 199 -1.59 12.67 -16.77
C ASN A 199 -0.15 13.14 -16.53
N MET A 200 0.25 14.22 -17.21
CA MET A 200 1.60 14.81 -17.06
C MET A 200 1.94 15.18 -15.62
N ILE A 201 0.96 15.49 -14.77
CA ILE A 201 1.18 15.77 -13.35
C ILE A 201 1.63 14.49 -12.60
N LEU A 202 1.10 13.33 -12.98
CA LEU A 202 1.41 12.04 -12.35
C LEU A 202 2.66 11.37 -12.96
N THR A 203 2.87 11.54 -14.26
CA THR A 203 3.97 10.88 -14.97
C THR A 203 5.20 11.77 -15.14
N HIS A 204 5.05 13.10 -15.19
CA HIS A 204 6.08 14.09 -15.54
C HIS A 204 7.00 13.73 -16.72
N HIS A 205 6.54 12.80 -17.55
CA HIS A 205 7.26 12.23 -18.67
C HIS A 205 6.33 12.31 -19.88
N PRO A 206 6.85 12.62 -21.07
CA PRO A 206 6.07 12.51 -22.30
C PRO A 206 5.71 11.04 -22.58
N LEU A 207 4.68 10.82 -23.39
CA LEU A 207 4.25 9.47 -23.80
C LEU A 207 5.39 8.64 -24.44
N SER A 208 6.33 9.31 -25.11
CA SER A 208 7.53 8.70 -25.70
C SER A 208 8.46 8.08 -24.65
N ALA A 209 8.40 8.51 -23.39
CA ALA A 209 9.17 7.98 -22.26
C ALA A 209 8.31 7.11 -21.32
N SER A 210 7.34 6.38 -21.87
CA SER A 210 6.43 5.51 -21.11
C SER A 210 7.13 4.37 -20.36
N ASP A 211 8.36 4.00 -20.74
CA ASP A 211 9.22 3.04 -20.03
C ASP A 211 9.62 3.52 -18.62
N HIS A 212 9.46 4.82 -18.33
CA HIS A 212 9.67 5.41 -17.00
C HIS A 212 8.44 5.36 -16.10
N THR A 213 7.34 4.80 -16.60
CA THR A 213 6.07 4.75 -15.90
C THR A 213 5.66 3.31 -15.58
N PHE A 214 4.85 3.16 -14.55
CA PHE A 214 4.04 1.97 -14.33
C PHE A 214 2.59 2.39 -14.19
N TYR A 215 1.67 1.44 -14.31
CA TYR A 215 0.26 1.71 -14.08
C TYR A 215 -0.30 0.85 -12.95
N LEU A 216 -1.21 1.45 -12.19
CA LEU A 216 -2.14 0.75 -11.33
C LEU A 216 -3.46 0.58 -12.07
N GLN A 217 -4.04 -0.61 -12.00
CA GLN A 217 -5.29 -0.92 -12.66
C GLN A 217 -6.43 -0.95 -11.64
N PHE A 218 -7.40 -0.06 -11.85
CA PHE A 218 -8.64 -0.01 -11.09
C PHE A 218 -9.80 -0.35 -12.04
N GLY A 219 -10.39 -1.53 -11.88
CA GLY A 219 -11.38 -2.02 -12.85
C GLY A 219 -10.73 -2.20 -14.23
N ARG A 220 -11.22 -1.45 -15.23
CA ARG A 220 -10.64 -1.38 -16.58
C ARG A 220 -9.84 -0.10 -16.83
N THR A 221 -9.71 0.75 -15.82
CA THR A 221 -8.97 2.00 -15.91
C THR A 221 -7.52 1.79 -15.47
N LYS A 222 -6.57 2.10 -16.34
CA LYS A 222 -5.12 2.09 -16.08
C LYS A 222 -4.67 3.52 -15.81
N ILE A 223 -4.19 3.77 -14.59
CA ILE A 223 -3.67 5.08 -14.19
C ILE A 223 -2.16 5.00 -14.15
N TYR A 224 -1.50 5.83 -14.95
CA TYR A 224 -0.05 5.83 -15.10
C TYR A 224 0.61 6.79 -14.11
N PHE A 225 1.70 6.33 -13.50
CA PHE A 225 2.50 7.08 -12.56
C PHE A 225 3.97 6.98 -12.94
N CYS A 226 4.74 8.02 -12.66
CA CYS A 226 6.19 7.88 -12.72
C CYS A 226 6.68 6.92 -11.65
N THR A 227 7.42 5.92 -12.09
CA THR A 227 8.00 4.90 -11.25
C THR A 227 8.86 5.46 -10.13
N ARG A 228 9.74 6.42 -10.41
CA ARG A 228 10.64 6.98 -9.39
C ARG A 228 9.90 7.86 -8.38
N CYS A 229 9.02 8.75 -8.84
CA CYS A 229 8.25 9.62 -7.94
C CYS A 229 7.28 8.83 -7.07
N SER A 230 6.62 7.80 -7.60
CA SER A 230 5.85 6.90 -6.77
C SER A 230 6.72 6.20 -5.74
N GLY A 231 7.93 5.76 -6.10
CA GLY A 231 8.91 5.27 -5.14
C GLY A 231 9.13 6.26 -3.99
N VAL A 232 9.47 7.51 -4.31
CA VAL A 232 9.71 8.57 -3.31
C VAL A 232 8.51 8.77 -2.39
N ILE A 233 7.30 8.87 -2.95
CA ILE A 233 6.07 9.04 -2.16
C ILE A 233 5.84 7.83 -1.25
N LEU A 234 5.97 6.62 -1.78
CA LEU A 234 5.79 5.39 -1.01
C LEU A 234 6.83 5.25 0.10
N GLY A 235 8.09 5.58 -0.18
CA GLY A 235 9.16 5.61 0.82
C GLY A 235 8.83 6.58 1.95
N GLY A 236 8.47 7.82 1.62
CA GLY A 236 8.12 8.82 2.62
C GLY A 236 6.93 8.39 3.49
N LEU A 237 5.84 7.91 2.87
CA LEU A 237 4.66 7.43 3.59
C LEU A 237 4.95 6.21 4.46
N SER A 238 5.76 5.25 3.98
CA SER A 238 6.17 4.09 4.77
C SER A 238 7.07 4.46 5.94
N ALA A 239 8.03 5.38 5.77
CA ALA A 239 8.85 5.88 6.88
C ALA A 239 8.00 6.62 7.91
N MET A 240 7.08 7.47 7.46
CA MET A 240 6.14 8.19 8.33
C MET A 240 5.28 7.23 9.15
N PHE A 241 4.71 6.21 8.50
CA PHE A 241 3.92 5.20 9.20
C PHE A 241 4.75 4.39 10.18
N ALA A 242 5.95 3.94 9.79
CA ALA A 242 6.81 3.13 10.63
C ALA A 242 7.28 3.90 11.87
N THR A 243 7.73 5.14 11.70
CA THR A 243 8.15 6.00 12.82
C THR A 243 6.99 6.37 13.74
N TYR A 244 5.81 6.67 13.19
CA TYR A 244 4.58 6.87 13.96
C TYR A 244 4.27 5.66 14.85
N LEU A 245 4.27 4.46 14.27
CA LEU A 245 4.02 3.22 15.02
C LEU A 245 5.12 2.93 16.04
N THR A 246 6.40 3.09 15.69
CA THR A 246 7.51 2.89 16.62
C THR A 246 7.38 3.81 17.84
N ALA A 247 7.02 5.08 17.62
CA ALA A 247 6.79 6.03 18.71
C ALA A 247 5.62 5.59 19.61
N LYS A 248 4.51 5.14 19.03
CA LYS A 248 3.34 4.66 19.81
C LYS A 248 3.63 3.37 20.58
N ILE A 249 4.25 2.39 19.93
CA ILE A 249 4.47 1.05 20.50
C ILE A 249 5.57 1.08 21.57
N PHE A 250 6.70 1.73 21.28
CA PHE A 250 7.87 1.68 22.15
C PHE A 250 8.02 2.91 23.04
N GLN A 251 7.21 3.97 22.84
CA GLN A 251 7.37 5.26 23.52
C GLN A 251 8.77 5.86 23.32
N VAL A 252 9.36 5.60 22.15
CA VAL A 252 10.69 6.08 21.75
C VAL A 252 10.55 7.04 20.58
N GLU A 253 11.07 8.25 20.76
CA GLU A 253 11.21 9.22 19.67
C GLU A 253 12.42 8.91 18.80
N PHE A 254 12.31 9.22 17.52
CA PHE A 254 13.40 9.01 16.57
C PHE A 254 14.51 10.05 16.79
N SER A 255 15.74 9.62 17.05
CA SER A 255 16.83 10.55 17.36
C SER A 255 17.32 11.31 16.13
N ALA A 256 17.68 12.58 16.33
CA ALA A 256 18.19 13.45 15.27
C ALA A 256 19.53 12.94 14.69
N GLU A 257 20.34 12.27 15.52
CA GLU A 257 21.62 11.66 15.14
C GLU A 257 21.42 10.51 14.15
N ILE A 258 20.48 9.60 14.43
CA ILE A 258 20.15 8.49 13.54
C ILE A 258 19.51 9.04 12.25
N ALA A 259 18.64 10.05 12.35
CA ALA A 259 18.05 10.70 11.18
C ALA A 259 19.09 11.32 10.25
N LEU A 260 20.08 12.03 10.81
CA LEU A 260 21.18 12.61 10.04
C LEU A 260 21.99 11.51 9.35
N LEU A 261 22.30 10.42 10.06
CA LEU A 261 23.00 9.27 9.48
C LEU A 261 22.22 8.64 8.32
N MET A 262 20.91 8.48 8.47
CA MET A 262 20.03 7.99 7.41
C MET A 262 20.03 8.94 6.19
N CYS A 263 20.02 10.26 6.41
CA CYS A 263 20.12 11.25 5.34
C CYS A 263 21.47 11.18 4.60
N ILE A 264 22.54 10.76 5.27
CA ILE A 264 23.85 10.53 4.63
C ILE A 264 23.81 9.25 3.80
N ILE A 265 23.30 8.13 4.34
CA ILE A 265 23.47 6.82 3.69
C ILE A 265 22.42 6.58 2.59
N LEU A 266 21.15 6.90 2.85
CA LEU A 266 20.03 6.47 2.00
C LEU A 266 20.04 7.12 0.59
N PRO A 267 20.44 8.38 0.37
CA PRO A 267 20.46 8.94 -0.99
C PRO A 267 21.49 8.28 -1.93
N ILE A 268 22.51 7.59 -1.39
CA ILE A 268 23.64 7.06 -2.17
C ILE A 268 23.18 6.09 -3.29
N PRO A 269 22.38 5.03 -3.01
CA PRO A 269 21.83 4.17 -4.07
C PRO A 269 21.09 4.93 -5.16
N GLY A 270 20.33 5.98 -4.79
CA GLY A 270 19.59 6.82 -5.73
C GLY A 270 20.50 7.62 -6.66
N LEU A 271 21.57 8.18 -6.12
CA LEU A 271 22.57 8.90 -6.91
C LEU A 271 23.37 7.99 -7.83
N ILE A 272 23.73 6.79 -7.38
CA ILE A 272 24.41 5.80 -8.22
C ILE A 272 23.48 5.35 -9.35
N ASP A 273 22.22 5.03 -9.04
CA ASP A 273 21.22 4.61 -10.02
C ASP A 273 21.00 5.68 -11.09
N TRP A 274 20.71 6.90 -10.66
CA TRP A 274 20.46 8.01 -11.56
C TRP A 274 21.73 8.44 -12.31
N GLY A 275 22.87 8.52 -11.63
CA GLY A 275 24.14 8.95 -12.22
C GLY A 275 24.63 8.01 -13.32
N THR A 276 24.58 6.70 -13.07
CA THR A 276 24.94 5.70 -14.10
C THR A 276 24.00 5.73 -15.30
N GLN A 277 22.71 6.03 -15.10
CA GLN A 277 21.75 6.24 -16.19
C GLN A 277 22.04 7.52 -16.98
N ARG A 278 22.25 8.65 -16.28
CA ARG A 278 22.47 9.95 -16.93
C ARG A 278 23.78 9.98 -17.71
N LEU A 279 24.79 9.26 -17.22
CA LEU A 279 26.05 9.07 -17.92
C LEU A 279 25.97 8.04 -19.06
N LEU A 280 24.78 7.50 -19.39
CA LEU A 280 24.59 6.51 -20.46
C LEU A 280 25.45 5.23 -20.27
N LEU A 281 25.78 4.88 -19.02
CA LEU A 281 26.52 3.66 -18.70
C LEU A 281 25.61 2.43 -18.63
N ARG A 282 24.32 2.64 -18.34
CA ARG A 282 23.30 1.59 -18.35
C ARG A 282 21.91 2.16 -18.57
N LYS A 283 20.99 1.32 -19.04
CA LYS A 283 19.55 1.60 -18.99
C LYS A 283 19.00 1.30 -17.61
N SER A 284 18.02 2.08 -17.17
CA SER A 284 17.30 1.78 -15.95
C SER A 284 16.21 0.74 -16.18
N THR A 285 15.94 -0.08 -15.18
CA THR A 285 14.69 -0.85 -15.11
C THR A 285 13.68 -0.13 -14.23
N THR A 286 12.40 -0.47 -14.39
CA THR A 286 11.30 0.04 -13.57
C THR A 286 11.52 -0.30 -12.09
N GLU A 287 11.95 -1.52 -11.77
CA GLU A 287 12.20 -1.96 -10.40
C GLU A 287 13.30 -1.13 -9.74
N SER A 288 14.40 -0.89 -10.46
CA SER A 288 15.50 -0.05 -9.99
C SER A 288 15.04 1.38 -9.70
N ARG A 289 14.27 2.00 -10.61
CA ARG A 289 13.72 3.37 -10.43
C ARG A 289 12.82 3.46 -9.20
N LEU A 290 11.99 2.44 -8.98
CA LEU A 290 11.01 2.40 -7.91
C LEU A 290 11.70 2.21 -6.56
N PHE A 291 12.62 1.26 -6.48
CA PHE A 291 13.39 0.96 -5.28
C PHE A 291 14.29 2.13 -4.87
N THR A 292 15.04 2.71 -5.80
CA THR A 292 15.88 3.87 -5.50
C THR A 292 15.06 5.11 -5.16
N GLY A 293 13.92 5.30 -5.83
CA GLY A 293 12.93 6.30 -5.43
C GLY A 293 12.45 6.07 -4.00
N PHE A 294 12.08 4.84 -3.63
CA PHE A 294 11.65 4.48 -2.28
C PHE A 294 12.70 4.83 -1.23
N ILE A 295 13.95 4.47 -1.45
CA ILE A 295 15.05 4.81 -0.53
C ILE A 295 15.22 6.34 -0.39
N ILE A 296 15.15 7.08 -1.50
CA ILE A 296 15.18 8.56 -1.45
C ILE A 296 14.01 9.10 -0.62
N GLY A 297 12.81 8.54 -0.80
CA GLY A 297 11.62 8.89 -0.01
C GLY A 297 11.82 8.71 1.49
N LEU A 298 12.42 7.60 1.91
CA LEU A 298 12.79 7.37 3.31
C LEU A 298 13.73 8.49 3.82
N ALA A 299 14.76 8.83 3.04
CA ALA A 299 15.73 9.87 3.39
C ALA A 299 15.06 11.24 3.54
N LEU A 300 14.18 11.60 2.61
CA LEU A 300 13.44 12.87 2.64
C LEU A 300 12.55 12.98 3.87
N TYR A 301 11.91 11.89 4.29
CA TYR A 301 11.14 11.87 5.52
C TYR A 301 12.04 12.07 6.75
N PHE A 302 13.15 11.34 6.86
CA PHE A 302 14.05 11.46 8.01
C PHE A 302 14.70 12.85 8.14
N MET A 303 14.85 13.58 7.03
CA MET A 303 15.34 14.95 7.06
C MET A 303 14.50 15.87 7.97
N SER A 304 13.20 15.60 8.15
CA SER A 304 12.33 16.35 9.08
C SER A 304 12.76 16.25 10.56
N TYR A 305 13.52 15.22 10.93
CA TYR A 305 14.04 15.02 12.30
C TYR A 305 15.43 15.64 12.52
N THR A 306 16.04 16.24 11.49
CA THR A 306 17.41 16.75 11.57
C THR A 306 17.52 18.21 12.00
N TYR A 307 16.46 18.80 12.57
CA TYR A 307 16.44 20.22 12.95
C TYR A 307 17.60 20.62 13.89
N LYS A 308 17.96 19.77 14.86
CA LYS A 308 19.12 19.97 15.75
C LYS A 308 20.45 20.10 15.00
N TYR A 309 20.54 19.48 13.83
CA TYR A 309 21.72 19.46 12.96
C TYR A 309 21.49 20.24 11.65
N TYR A 310 20.63 21.27 11.69
CA TYR A 310 20.20 22.03 10.51
C TYR A 310 21.35 22.45 9.59
N PHE A 311 22.45 22.99 10.15
CA PHE A 311 23.62 23.40 9.36
C PHE A 311 24.28 22.23 8.62
N TYR A 312 24.44 21.07 9.27
CA TYR A 312 24.98 19.87 8.63
C TYR A 312 24.03 19.32 7.56
N THR A 313 22.72 19.37 7.79
CA THR A 313 21.73 18.97 6.79
C THR A 313 21.80 19.88 5.55
N LEU A 314 21.97 21.20 5.71
CA LEU A 314 22.18 22.11 4.58
C LEU A 314 23.46 21.82 3.81
N LEU A 315 24.57 21.54 4.51
CA LEU A 315 25.84 21.19 3.89
C LEU A 315 25.71 19.89 3.09
N LEU A 316 25.07 18.87 3.69
CA LEU A 316 24.80 17.59 3.05
C LEU A 316 23.92 17.73 1.80
N LEU A 317 22.85 18.53 1.88
CA LEU A 317 21.98 18.81 0.74
C LEU A 317 22.76 19.52 -0.38
N THR A 318 23.56 20.53 -0.02
CA THR A 318 24.40 21.26 -0.98
C THR A 318 25.37 20.31 -1.67
N PHE A 319 26.07 19.47 -0.90
CA PHE A 319 26.99 18.46 -1.42
C PHE A 319 26.29 17.52 -2.42
N TYR A 320 25.12 16.99 -2.07
CA TYR A 320 24.37 16.11 -2.95
C TYR A 320 23.86 16.79 -4.22
N LEU A 321 23.39 18.04 -4.11
CA LEU A 321 22.97 18.83 -5.28
C LEU A 321 24.17 19.17 -6.18
N THR A 322 25.36 19.41 -5.62
CA THR A 322 26.59 19.59 -6.41
C THR A 322 26.95 18.32 -7.18
N ILE A 323 26.95 17.15 -6.53
CA ILE A 323 27.20 15.87 -7.22
C ILE A 323 26.17 15.64 -8.33
N PHE A 324 24.89 15.85 -8.03
CA PHE A 324 23.82 15.75 -9.01
C PHE A 324 24.06 16.67 -10.20
N GLY A 325 24.38 17.95 -9.97
CA GLY A 325 24.69 18.93 -11.01
C GLY A 325 25.88 18.53 -11.88
N LEU A 326 26.96 18.01 -11.29
CA LEU A 326 28.10 17.47 -12.04
C LEU A 326 27.69 16.30 -12.93
N LEU A 327 26.90 15.35 -12.42
CA LEU A 327 26.39 14.22 -13.20
C LEU A 327 25.48 14.66 -14.35
N VAL A 328 24.59 15.65 -14.13
CA VAL A 328 23.79 16.28 -15.20
C VAL A 328 24.72 16.86 -16.27
N PHE A 329 25.72 17.64 -15.87
CA PHE A 329 26.65 18.30 -16.78
C PHE A 329 27.43 17.31 -17.64
N PHE A 330 28.07 16.32 -17.02
CA PHE A 330 28.83 15.30 -17.74
C PHE A 330 27.94 14.43 -18.64
N GLY A 331 26.75 14.05 -18.18
CA GLY A 331 25.81 13.28 -18.99
C GLY A 331 25.34 14.05 -20.22
N SER A 332 25.04 15.35 -20.06
CA SER A 332 24.64 16.21 -21.18
C SER A 332 25.77 16.37 -22.21
N ARG A 333 27.02 16.56 -21.75
CA ARG A 333 28.18 16.59 -22.65
C ARG A 333 28.37 15.30 -23.42
N ARG A 334 28.17 14.15 -22.77
CA ARG A 334 28.27 12.83 -23.42
C ARG A 334 27.18 12.62 -24.46
N GLU A 335 25.94 12.99 -24.13
CA GLU A 335 24.78 12.91 -25.04
C GLU A 335 25.00 13.74 -26.31
N ILE A 336 25.47 14.98 -26.18
CA ILE A 336 25.78 15.86 -27.32
C ILE A 336 26.90 15.27 -28.19
N ARG A 337 27.94 14.68 -27.59
CA ARG A 337 29.03 14.05 -28.35
C ARG A 337 28.52 12.88 -29.20
N LEU A 338 27.73 11.99 -28.61
CA LEU A 338 27.17 10.83 -29.33
C LEU A 338 26.25 11.26 -30.46
N TRP A 339 25.43 12.29 -30.24
CA TRP A 339 24.55 12.83 -31.28
C TRP A 339 25.33 13.43 -32.47
N ARG A 340 26.47 14.10 -32.22
CA ARG A 340 27.35 14.59 -33.29
C ARG A 340 27.98 13.45 -34.08
N GLU A 341 28.51 12.45 -33.38
CA GLU A 341 29.09 11.26 -34.00
C GLU A 341 28.05 10.51 -34.84
N GLU A 342 26.79 10.45 -34.40
CA GLU A 342 25.70 9.83 -35.17
C GLU A 342 25.40 10.63 -36.46
N ASN A 343 25.26 11.95 -36.39
CA ASN A 343 24.96 12.78 -37.56
C ASN A 343 26.11 12.93 -38.57
N GLU A 344 27.36 12.95 -38.11
CA GLU A 344 28.53 13.00 -39.01
C GLU A 344 28.67 11.72 -39.84
N ASN A 345 28.11 10.60 -39.36
CA ASN A 345 28.14 9.31 -40.05
C ASN A 345 26.97 9.10 -41.04
N PHE A 346 25.98 10.00 -41.08
CA PHE A 346 24.96 9.97 -42.13
C PHE A 346 25.45 10.80 -43.33
N PRO A 347 25.72 10.19 -44.50
CA PRO A 347 26.02 10.97 -45.69
C PRO A 347 24.83 11.90 -45.98
N PRO A 348 25.07 13.13 -46.46
CA PRO A 348 23.98 14.03 -46.82
C PRO A 348 23.06 13.29 -47.79
N GLU A 349 21.76 13.22 -47.45
CA GLU A 349 20.75 12.72 -48.38
C GLU A 349 20.91 13.54 -49.67
N ILE A 350 21.29 12.85 -50.75
CA ILE A 350 21.44 13.47 -52.06
C ILE A 350 20.02 13.87 -52.49
N GLU A 351 19.68 15.14 -52.31
CA GLU A 351 18.47 15.77 -52.87
C GLU A 351 18.44 15.71 -54.40
#